data_AF-A0A916YTV8-F1
#
_entry.id   AF-A0A916YTV8-F1
#
_cell.length_a   1.000
_cell.length_b   1.000
_cell.length_c   1.000
_cell.angle_alpha   90.00
_cell.angle_beta   90.00
_cell.angle_gamma   90.00
#
_symmetry.space_group_name_H-M   'P 1'
#
loop_
_entity.id
_entity.type
_entity.pdbx_description
1 polymer ?
#
loop_
_entity_poly.entity_id
_entity_poly.type
_entity_poly.pdbx_seq_one_letter_code
_entity_poly.pdbx_strand_id
1 'polypeptide(L)'
;MLALGTTTHYPFSIIHYNKMPQKTCLECGEPIIGRSDKKFCSDLCRNAYNNKVNSDANNYVRNTNNALRRNRKILEDICHDDKNKTTRNTLLDRGFDFNLITSVRTTQKGATYYFVYEYGYLELDNDFFLVVKDNKAKTD
;
A
#
# COMPACT_ATOMS: atom_id res chain seq x y z
N MET A 1 -8.40 43.29 -81.32
CA MET A 1 -7.78 44.02 -80.18
C MET A 1 -8.71 43.80 -78.99
N LEU A 2 -8.52 42.69 -78.25
CA LEU A 2 -7.81 42.62 -76.96
C LEU A 2 -8.38 43.57 -75.91
N ALA A 3 -9.27 43.04 -75.06
CA ALA A 3 -9.34 43.42 -73.65
C ALA A 3 -9.59 42.12 -72.86
N LEU A 4 -8.49 41.45 -72.53
CA LEU A 4 -8.45 40.27 -71.68
C LEU A 4 -8.81 40.67 -70.25
N GLY A 5 -9.68 39.88 -69.61
CA GLY A 5 -10.08 40.06 -68.24
C GLY A 5 -8.96 39.81 -67.24
N THR A 6 -9.05 40.46 -66.09
CA THR A 6 -8.22 40.15 -64.91
C THR A 6 -9.07 40.16 -63.65
N THR A 7 -9.72 39.03 -63.39
CA THR A 7 -10.12 38.63 -62.04
C THR A 7 -8.87 38.58 -61.16
N THR A 8 -8.74 39.53 -60.24
CA THR A 8 -7.70 39.49 -59.19
C THR A 8 -8.13 38.48 -58.13
N HIS A 9 -7.62 37.26 -58.27
CA HIS A 9 -7.75 36.18 -57.29
C HIS A 9 -6.91 36.56 -56.06
N TYR A 10 -7.56 36.91 -54.95
CA TYR A 10 -6.90 37.06 -53.65
C TYR A 10 -6.30 35.70 -53.23
N PRO A 11 -4.98 35.60 -52.93
CA PRO A 11 -4.47 34.42 -52.25
C PRO A 11 -4.75 34.62 -50.75
N PHE A 12 -5.87 34.07 -50.28
CA PHE A 12 -6.09 33.85 -48.85
C PHE A 12 -5.03 32.83 -48.40
N SER A 13 -3.94 33.32 -47.82
CA SER A 13 -2.89 32.48 -47.25
C SER A 13 -3.50 31.54 -46.20
N ILE A 14 -3.50 30.24 -46.50
CA ILE A 14 -3.81 29.19 -45.52
C ILE A 14 -2.72 29.23 -44.46
N ILE A 15 -2.99 29.89 -43.35
CA ILE A 15 -2.15 29.87 -42.16
C ILE A 15 -2.19 28.43 -41.63
N HIS A 16 -1.16 27.64 -41.90
CA HIS A 16 -0.96 26.36 -41.21
C HIS A 16 -0.63 26.66 -39.75
N TYR A 17 -1.66 26.75 -38.91
CA TYR A 17 -1.51 26.85 -37.47
C TYR A 17 -1.00 25.51 -36.94
N ASN A 18 0.32 25.39 -36.80
CA ASN A 18 0.93 24.28 -36.09
C ASN A 18 0.53 24.38 -34.61
N LYS A 19 -0.45 23.57 -34.20
CA LYS A 19 -0.89 23.45 -32.81
C LYS A 19 0.28 22.92 -31.97
N MET A 20 0.91 23.78 -31.18
CA MET A 20 1.98 23.38 -30.26
C MET A 20 1.47 22.31 -29.29
N PRO A 21 2.27 21.27 -28.97
CA PRO A 21 1.86 20.22 -28.06
C PRO A 21 1.59 20.83 -26.68
N GLN A 22 0.31 20.82 -26.28
CA GLN A 22 -0.11 21.31 -24.98
C GLN A 22 0.28 20.26 -23.92
N LYS A 23 0.97 20.71 -22.87
CA LYS A 23 1.29 19.83 -21.74
C LYS A 23 -0.01 19.43 -21.04
N THR A 24 -0.24 18.13 -20.88
CA THR A 24 -1.45 17.59 -20.28
C THR A 24 -1.22 17.17 -18.84
N CYS A 25 -2.29 17.16 -18.04
CA CYS A 25 -2.27 16.69 -16.67
C CYS A 25 -1.99 15.19 -16.63
N LEU A 26 -1.06 14.76 -15.77
CA LEU A 26 -0.73 13.34 -15.59
C LEU A 26 -1.88 12.50 -15.01
N GLU A 27 -2.90 13.13 -14.40
CA GLU A 27 -4.06 12.45 -13.82
C GLU A 27 -5.27 12.43 -14.76
N CYS A 28 -5.76 13.60 -15.17
CA CYS A 28 -7.01 13.72 -15.93
C CYS A 28 -6.83 13.97 -17.44
N GLY A 29 -5.60 14.20 -17.92
CA GLY A 29 -5.34 14.49 -19.33
C GLY A 29 -5.70 15.91 -19.81
N GLU A 30 -6.37 16.72 -18.98
CA GLU A 30 -6.73 18.10 -19.33
C GLU A 30 -5.48 18.99 -19.55
N PRO A 31 -5.55 20.00 -20.44
CA PRO A 31 -4.43 20.88 -20.71
C PRO A 31 -4.04 21.67 -19.45
N ILE A 32 -2.73 21.73 -19.19
CA ILE A 32 -2.17 22.46 -18.06
C ILE A 32 -1.93 23.90 -18.49
N ILE A 33 -2.52 24.83 -17.75
CA ILE A 33 -2.22 26.26 -17.85
C ILE A 33 -1.35 26.67 -16.65
N GLY A 34 -0.28 27.43 -16.92
CA GLY A 34 0.61 28.00 -15.91
C GLY A 34 2.08 27.71 -16.21
N ARG A 35 2.87 27.60 -15.14
CA ARG A 35 4.33 27.38 -15.23
C ARG A 35 4.70 26.16 -16.08
N SER A 36 5.82 26.24 -16.79
CA SER A 36 6.33 25.20 -17.68
C SER A 36 6.60 23.85 -16.99
N ASP A 37 6.93 23.85 -15.69
CA ASP A 37 7.20 22.66 -14.89
C ASP A 37 5.95 22.00 -14.30
N LYS A 38 4.78 22.65 -14.37
CA LYS A 38 3.52 22.15 -13.78
C LYS A 38 3.13 20.79 -14.37
N LYS A 39 2.85 19.80 -13.50
CA LYS A 39 2.51 18.40 -13.88
C LYS A 39 1.03 18.05 -13.72
N PHE A 40 0.29 18.85 -12.95
CA PHE A 40 -1.11 18.59 -12.62
C PHE A 40 -1.93 19.86 -12.81
N CYS A 41 -3.18 19.74 -13.28
CA CYS A 41 -4.07 20.89 -13.46
C CYS A 41 -4.54 21.47 -12.11
N SER A 42 -4.66 20.62 -11.07
CA SER A 42 -5.13 20.96 -9.72
C SER A 42 -4.43 20.13 -8.63
N ASP A 43 -4.55 20.56 -7.37
CA ASP A 43 -4.06 19.77 -6.22
C ASP A 43 -4.85 18.46 -6.02
N LEU A 44 -6.13 18.44 -6.40
CA LEU A 44 -6.93 17.22 -6.42
C LEU A 44 -6.33 16.16 -7.36
N CYS A 45 -5.96 16.57 -8.58
CA CYS A 45 -5.32 15.68 -9.54
C CYS A 45 -3.94 15.19 -9.07
N ARG A 46 -3.17 16.04 -8.37
CA ARG A 46 -1.90 15.63 -7.77
C ARG A 46 -2.11 14.54 -6.72
N ASN A 47 -3.08 14.73 -5.84
CA ASN A 47 -3.37 13.77 -4.77
C ASN A 47 -3.92 12.45 -5.31
N ALA A 48 -4.84 12.50 -6.28
CA ALA A 48 -5.38 11.31 -6.93
C ALA A 48 -4.27 10.50 -7.62
N TYR A 49 -3.39 11.15 -8.38
CA TYR A 49 -2.25 10.51 -9.01
C TYR A 49 -1.32 9.85 -7.98
N ASN A 50 -0.94 10.58 -6.94
CA ASN A 50 -0.06 10.05 -5.88
C ASN A 50 -0.70 8.87 -5.13
N ASN A 51 -2.01 8.95 -4.85
CA ASN A 51 -2.76 7.85 -4.24
C ASN A 51 -2.79 6.61 -5.13
N LYS A 52 -2.95 6.79 -6.45
CA LYS A 52 -2.94 5.70 -7.43
C LYS A 52 -1.55 5.07 -7.55
N VAL A 53 -0.50 5.88 -7.68
CA VAL A 53 0.89 5.38 -7.76
C VAL A 53 1.27 4.58 -6.52
N ASN A 54 0.87 5.02 -5.33
CA ASN A 54 1.20 4.32 -4.09
C ASN A 54 0.16 3.26 -3.67
N SER A 55 -0.89 3.04 -4.46
CA SER A 55 -2.02 2.20 -4.06
C SER A 55 -1.59 0.75 -3.78
N ASP A 56 -0.80 0.13 -4.65
CA ASP A 56 -0.35 -1.26 -4.50
C ASP A 56 0.55 -1.44 -3.28
N ALA A 57 1.55 -0.56 -3.10
CA ALA A 57 2.43 -0.58 -1.93
C ALA A 57 1.63 -0.37 -0.63
N ASN A 58 0.70 0.58 -0.62
CA ASN A 58 -0.18 0.84 0.53
C ASN A 58 -1.13 -0.34 0.79
N ASN A 59 -1.60 -1.02 -0.27
CA ASN A 59 -2.45 -2.20 -0.16
C ASN A 59 -1.69 -3.37 0.46
N TYR A 60 -0.46 -3.63 0.02
CA TYR A 60 0.40 -4.66 0.59
C TYR A 60 0.62 -4.44 2.09
N VAL A 61 1.10 -3.25 2.47
CA VAL A 61 1.34 -2.90 3.88
C VAL A 61 0.07 -3.02 4.72
N ARG A 62 -1.06 -2.54 4.19
CA ARG A 62 -2.36 -2.65 4.87
C ARG A 62 -2.77 -4.10 5.07
N ASN A 63 -2.60 -4.94 4.06
CA ASN A 63 -2.96 -6.36 4.13
C ASN A 63 -2.09 -7.12 5.15
N THR A 64 -0.79 -6.86 5.17
CA THR A 64 0.14 -7.39 6.17
C THR A 64 -0.25 -6.96 7.58
N ASN A 65 -0.54 -5.68 7.79
CA ASN A 65 -0.98 -5.17 9.09
C ASN A 65 -2.33 -5.77 9.52
N ASN A 66 -3.26 -5.95 8.59
CA ASN A 66 -4.54 -6.62 8.87
C ASN A 66 -4.32 -8.08 9.31
N ALA A 67 -3.38 -8.79 8.67
CA ALA A 67 -3.04 -10.16 9.03
C ALA A 67 -2.33 -10.24 10.39
N LEU A 68 -1.40 -9.34 10.70
CA LEU A 68 -0.78 -9.21 12.03
C LEU A 68 -1.84 -8.94 13.11
N ARG A 69 -2.83 -8.08 12.85
CA ARG A 69 -3.94 -7.83 13.79
C ARG A 69 -4.79 -9.08 14.01
N ARG A 70 -5.06 -9.88 12.97
CA ARG A 70 -5.75 -11.17 13.11
C ARG A 70 -4.93 -12.14 13.95
N ASN A 71 -3.64 -12.30 13.66
CA ASN A 71 -2.74 -13.14 14.44
C ASN A 71 -2.75 -12.74 15.92
N ARG A 72 -2.60 -11.44 16.22
CA ARG A 72 -2.66 -10.92 17.60
C ARG A 72 -3.96 -11.31 18.29
N LYS A 73 -5.10 -11.12 17.61
CA LYS A 73 -6.42 -11.47 18.15
C LYS A 73 -6.56 -12.97 18.43
N ILE A 74 -6.07 -13.83 17.54
CA ILE A 74 -6.11 -15.28 17.74
C ILE A 74 -5.34 -15.70 18.99
N LEU A 75 -4.15 -15.14 19.21
CA LEU A 75 -3.36 -15.45 20.41
C LEU A 75 -4.02 -14.90 21.68
N GLU A 76 -4.60 -13.71 21.61
CA GLU A 76 -5.38 -13.09 22.69
C GLU A 76 -6.60 -13.96 23.07
N ASP A 77 -7.34 -14.44 22.08
CA ASP A 77 -8.52 -15.30 22.29
C ASP A 77 -8.14 -16.66 22.88
N ILE A 78 -6.92 -17.16 22.66
CA ILE A 78 -6.41 -18.42 23.25
C ILE A 78 -5.86 -18.18 24.67
N CYS A 79 -5.23 -17.04 24.91
CA CYS A 79 -4.54 -16.72 26.16
C CYS A 79 -5.48 -16.01 27.15
N HIS A 80 -6.46 -16.73 27.69
CA HIS A 80 -7.40 -16.20 28.68
C HIS A 80 -6.73 -15.77 29.99
N ASP A 81 -5.65 -16.46 30.39
CA ASP A 81 -4.81 -16.15 31.56
C ASP A 81 -3.41 -15.66 31.12
N ASP A 82 -2.37 -15.90 31.93
CA ASP A 82 -0.97 -15.55 31.60
C ASP A 82 -0.35 -16.41 30.48
N LYS A 83 -0.80 -17.67 30.36
CA LYS A 83 -0.30 -18.63 29.37
C LYS A 83 -1.32 -19.73 29.10
N ASN A 84 -1.36 -20.23 27.88
CA ASN A 84 -2.20 -21.37 27.50
C ASN A 84 -1.49 -22.26 26.47
N LYS A 85 -1.90 -23.53 26.37
CA LYS A 85 -1.42 -24.44 25.33
C LYS A 85 -2.46 -24.56 24.22
N THR A 86 -1.98 -24.66 22.99
CA THR A 86 -2.80 -24.91 21.79
C THR A 86 -2.05 -25.84 20.84
N THR A 87 -2.68 -26.26 19.76
CA THR A 87 -2.03 -27.06 18.70
C THR A 87 -1.82 -26.24 17.44
N ARG A 88 -0.91 -26.69 16.58
CA ARG A 88 -0.69 -26.09 15.26
C ARG A 88 -1.97 -25.96 14.45
N ASN A 89 -2.77 -27.04 14.37
CA ASN A 89 -4.01 -27.07 13.61
C ASN A 89 -5.02 -26.06 14.15
N THR A 90 -5.14 -25.94 15.47
CA THR A 90 -6.03 -24.99 16.14
C THR A 90 -5.73 -23.52 15.77
N LEU A 91 -4.46 -23.19 15.54
CA LEU A 91 -4.03 -21.87 15.05
C LEU A 91 -4.32 -21.70 13.55
N LEU A 92 -3.98 -22.71 12.74
CA LEU A 92 -4.23 -22.69 11.29
C LEU A 92 -5.72 -22.59 10.94
N ASP A 93 -6.57 -23.33 11.64
CA ASP A 93 -8.03 -23.34 11.44
C ASP A 93 -8.65 -21.97 11.75
N ARG A 94 -8.02 -21.17 12.63
CA ARG A 94 -8.40 -19.77 12.91
C ARG A 94 -7.78 -18.77 11.93
N GLY A 95 -6.98 -19.23 10.97
CA GLY A 95 -6.31 -18.38 9.98
C GLY A 95 -5.05 -17.69 10.50
N PHE A 96 -4.37 -18.27 11.50
CA PHE A 96 -3.08 -17.77 11.98
C PHE A 96 -1.99 -18.00 10.93
N ASP A 97 -1.23 -16.94 10.62
CA ASP A 97 -0.10 -17.01 9.69
C ASP A 97 1.23 -16.97 10.46
N PHE A 98 1.91 -18.11 10.55
CA PHE A 98 3.20 -18.24 11.24
C PHE A 98 4.34 -17.44 10.61
N ASN A 99 4.18 -16.95 9.38
CA ASN A 99 5.18 -16.10 8.72
C ASN A 99 5.07 -14.62 9.14
N LEU A 100 3.99 -14.25 9.82
CA LEU A 100 3.69 -12.87 10.20
C LEU A 100 3.88 -12.67 11.70
N ILE A 101 5.11 -12.30 12.05
CA ILE A 101 5.55 -11.98 13.40
C ILE A 101 6.19 -10.60 13.46
N THR A 102 6.30 -10.05 14.66
CA THR A 102 6.87 -8.73 14.94
C THR A 102 8.25 -8.82 15.58
N SER A 103 8.51 -9.86 16.38
CA SER A 103 9.83 -10.07 16.98
C SER A 103 10.07 -11.53 17.36
N VAL A 104 11.34 -11.89 17.52
CA VAL A 104 11.80 -13.20 17.96
C VAL A 104 12.66 -13.01 19.22
N ARG A 105 12.44 -13.82 20.26
CA ARG A 105 13.23 -13.77 21.49
C ARG A 105 13.64 -15.16 21.92
N THR A 106 14.94 -15.37 22.11
CA THR A 106 15.48 -16.63 22.61
C THR A 106 15.87 -16.50 24.07
N THR A 107 15.43 -17.44 24.90
CA THR A 107 15.77 -17.49 26.32
C THR A 107 17.19 -18.04 26.53
N GLN A 108 17.77 -17.80 27.70
CA GLN A 108 19.09 -18.37 28.06
C GLN A 108 19.13 -19.91 28.01
N LYS A 109 17.96 -20.55 28.16
CA LYS A 109 17.81 -22.02 28.07
C LYS A 109 17.60 -22.53 26.63
N GLY A 110 17.67 -21.65 25.63
CA GLY A 110 17.57 -22.00 24.21
C GLY A 110 16.15 -22.01 23.63
N ALA A 111 15.10 -21.81 24.44
CA ALA A 111 13.73 -21.75 23.92
C ALA A 111 13.49 -20.45 23.14
N THR A 112 12.94 -20.56 21.92
CA THR A 112 12.68 -19.43 21.02
C THR A 112 11.19 -19.09 20.96
N TYR A 113 10.87 -17.86 21.33
CA TYR A 113 9.52 -17.31 21.29
C TYR A 113 9.36 -16.41 20.06
N TYR A 114 8.22 -16.54 19.41
CA TYR A 114 7.80 -15.76 18.27
C TYR A 114 6.64 -14.86 18.69
N PHE A 115 6.80 -13.56 18.56
CA PHE A 115 5.85 -12.58 19.08
C PHE A 115 5.11 -11.83 17.98
N VAL A 116 3.83 -11.61 18.21
CA VAL A 116 2.95 -10.68 17.52
C VAL A 116 2.53 -9.63 18.54
N TYR A 117 3.26 -8.51 18.57
CA TYR A 117 3.16 -7.48 19.61
C TYR A 117 3.38 -8.06 21.03
N GLU A 118 2.40 -7.93 21.91
CA GLU A 118 2.48 -8.40 23.30
C GLU A 118 2.16 -9.89 23.46
N TYR A 119 1.66 -10.57 22.43
CA TYR A 119 1.37 -12.00 22.50
C TYR A 119 2.44 -12.78 21.75
N GLY A 120 2.85 -13.91 22.31
CA GLY A 120 3.85 -14.77 21.68
C GLY A 120 3.52 -16.23 21.78
N TYR A 121 4.18 -17.03 20.96
CA TYR A 121 4.11 -18.48 20.99
C TYR A 121 5.50 -19.10 20.98
N LEU A 122 5.62 -20.25 21.65
CA LEU A 122 6.78 -21.12 21.66
C LEU A 122 6.34 -22.49 21.17
N GLU A 123 7.06 -23.05 20.20
CA GLU A 123 6.86 -24.43 19.76
C GLU A 123 7.31 -25.42 20.85
N LEU A 124 6.48 -26.42 21.08
CA LEU A 124 6.71 -27.54 21.99
C LEU A 124 6.70 -28.84 21.17
N ASP A 125 6.98 -29.97 21.84
CA ASP A 125 6.87 -31.28 21.21
C ASP A 125 5.42 -31.62 20.79
N ASN A 126 5.28 -32.54 19.82
CA ASN A 126 4.01 -33.06 19.33
C ASN A 126 3.04 -31.99 18.77
N ASP A 127 3.55 -31.03 18.00
CA ASP A 127 2.79 -29.95 17.36
C ASP A 127 2.00 -29.05 18.33
N PHE A 128 2.42 -29.02 19.60
CA PHE A 128 1.87 -28.11 20.59
C PHE A 128 2.60 -26.77 20.57
N PHE A 129 1.86 -25.73 20.92
CA PHE A 129 2.39 -24.39 21.11
C PHE A 129 2.00 -23.89 22.49
N LEU A 130 2.95 -23.28 23.20
CA LEU A 130 2.68 -22.48 24.38
C LEU A 130 2.46 -21.03 23.94
N VAL A 131 1.25 -20.51 24.14
CA VAL A 131 0.91 -19.10 23.95
C VAL A 131 1.09 -18.36 25.26
N VAL A 132 1.69 -17.18 25.20
CA VAL A 132 1.98 -16.33 26.36
C VAL A 132 1.67 -14.87 26.06
N LYS A 133 1.39 -14.10 27.11
CA LYS A 133 1.32 -12.64 27.06
C LYS A 133 2.56 -12.03 27.72
N ASP A 134 3.25 -11.13 27.02
CA ASP A 134 4.34 -10.35 27.57
C ASP A 134 3.80 -9.18 28.39
N ASN A 135 3.86 -9.35 29.71
CA ASN A 135 3.45 -8.31 30.66
C ASN A 135 4.40 -7.09 30.66
N LYS A 136 5.56 -7.15 29.99
CA LYS A 136 6.53 -6.05 29.89
C LYS A 136 6.25 -5.04 28.78
N ALA A 137 5.21 -5.25 27.96
CA ALA A 137 4.83 -4.29 26.92
C ALA A 137 4.21 -2.98 27.49
N LYS A 138 4.02 -2.87 28.81
CA LYS A 138 3.65 -1.64 29.52
C LYS A 138 4.89 -1.01 30.17
N THR A 139 5.79 -0.45 29.37
CA THR A 139 6.76 0.51 29.89
C THR A 139 7.01 1.57 28.82
N ASP A 140 6.44 2.74 29.08
CA ASP A 140 6.76 4.10 28.62
C ASP A 140 6.89 4.41 27.12
#